data_AF-A0A3E4QKV5-F1
#
_entry.id   AF-A0A3E4QKV5-F1
#
_cell.length_a   1.000
_cell.length_b   1.000
_cell.length_c   1.000
_cell.angle_alpha   90.00
_cell.angle_beta   90.00
_cell.angle_gamma   90.00
#
_symmetry.space_group_name_H-M   'P 1'
#
loop_
_entity.id
_entity.type
_entity.pdbx_description
1 polymer ?
#
loop_
_entity_poly.entity_id
_entity_poly.type
_entity_poly.pdbx_seq_one_letter_code
_entity_poly.pdbx_strand_id
1 'polypeptide(L)'
;MNGFYTIGLLIVANIFMTFAWYGHLKLQQIKVISDNTPLYFVILMSWGLALAEYCCQVPANRIGYVGNDGTFSLMQLKVIQEVISLVVFTIFTVVFFNGESLHWNHFAAFACLILAVFFAFMK
;
A
#
# COMPACT_ATOMS: atom_id res chain seq x y z
N MET A 1 2.79 -23.57 0.98
CA MET A 1 3.69 -23.03 -0.07
C MET A 1 3.22 -21.70 -0.67
N ASN A 2 2.27 -20.97 -0.04
CA ASN A 2 1.59 -19.82 -0.65
C ASN A 2 2.01 -18.43 -0.11
N GLY A 3 3.04 -18.35 0.72
CA GLY A 3 3.46 -17.10 1.37
C GLY A 3 3.98 -16.05 0.37
N PHE A 4 4.83 -16.44 -0.57
CA PHE A 4 5.36 -15.53 -1.60
C PHE A 4 4.27 -14.98 -2.53
N TYR A 5 3.32 -15.82 -2.92
CA TYR A 5 2.16 -15.39 -3.72
C TYR A 5 1.29 -14.39 -2.97
N THR A 6 1.07 -14.63 -1.66
CA THR A 6 0.34 -13.70 -0.79
C THR A 6 1.05 -12.34 -0.76
N ILE A 7 2.35 -12.32 -0.48
CA ILE A 7 3.14 -11.08 -0.41
C ILE A 7 3.13 -10.35 -1.74
N GLY A 8 3.31 -11.06 -2.87
CA GLY A 8 3.25 -10.47 -4.21
C GLY A 8 1.91 -9.79 -4.50
N LEU A 9 0.79 -10.45 -4.17
CA LEU A 9 -0.54 -9.87 -4.34
C LEU A 9 -0.77 -8.67 -3.40
N LEU A 10 -0.27 -8.72 -2.16
CA LEU A 10 -0.33 -7.58 -1.23
C LEU A 10 0.46 -6.39 -1.75
N ILE A 11 1.63 -6.59 -2.38
CA ILE A 11 2.41 -5.51 -3.00
C ILE A 11 1.60 -4.86 -4.12
N VAL A 12 1.06 -5.67 -5.05
CA VAL A 12 0.26 -5.16 -6.18
C VAL A 12 -0.96 -4.39 -5.67
N ALA A 13 -1.68 -4.92 -4.68
CA ALA A 13 -2.80 -4.23 -4.05
C ALA A 13 -2.37 -2.87 -3.47
N ASN A 14 -1.29 -2.81 -2.68
CA ASN A 14 -0.85 -1.55 -2.08
C ASN A 14 -0.41 -0.50 -3.10
N ILE A 15 0.10 -0.92 -4.26
CA ILE A 15 0.39 0.00 -5.37
C ILE A 15 -0.91 0.65 -5.85
N PHE A 16 -1.95 -0.14 -6.15
CA PHE A 16 -3.25 0.39 -6.56
C PHE A 16 -3.90 1.27 -5.50
N MET A 17 -3.82 0.88 -4.22
CA MET A 17 -4.31 1.68 -3.10
C MET A 17 -3.61 3.05 -3.04
N THR A 18 -2.28 3.07 -3.16
CA THR A 18 -1.49 4.32 -3.15
C THR A 18 -1.89 5.24 -4.31
N PHE A 19 -2.09 4.69 -5.51
CA PHE A 19 -2.58 5.46 -6.66
C PHE A 19 -4.03 5.93 -6.48
N ALA A 20 -4.91 5.11 -5.91
CA ALA A 20 -6.30 5.48 -5.65
C ALA A 20 -6.38 6.67 -4.68
N TRP A 21 -5.53 6.69 -3.66
CA TRP A 21 -5.52 7.73 -2.63
C TRP A 21 -4.76 8.98 -3.05
N TYR A 22 -3.59 8.85 -3.68
CA TYR A 22 -2.68 9.98 -3.92
C TYR A 22 -2.40 10.27 -5.40
N GLY A 23 -2.72 9.34 -6.31
CA GLY A 23 -2.46 9.51 -7.73
C GLY A 23 -3.12 10.77 -8.32
N HIS A 24 -4.33 11.09 -7.87
CA HIS A 24 -5.03 12.30 -8.31
C HIS A 24 -4.29 13.59 -7.95
N LEU A 25 -3.60 13.64 -6.79
CA LEU A 25 -2.78 14.79 -6.40
C LEU A 25 -1.61 14.98 -7.38
N LYS A 26 -1.01 13.88 -7.84
CA LYS A 26 0.04 13.97 -8.86
C LYS A 26 -0.52 14.45 -10.20
N LEU A 27 -1.69 13.94 -10.60
CA LEU A 27 -2.38 14.35 -11.84
C LEU A 27 -2.73 15.85 -11.83
N GLN A 28 -3.05 16.39 -10.66
CA GLN A 28 -3.26 17.83 -10.45
C GLN A 28 -1.96 18.62 -10.61
N GLN A 29 -0.85 18.16 -10.01
CA GLN A 29 0.46 18.80 -10.17
C GLN A 29 0.95 18.86 -11.63
N ILE A 30 0.72 17.79 -12.40
CA ILE A 30 1.11 17.74 -13.83
C ILE A 30 0.09 18.39 -14.76
N LYS A 31 -0.91 19.10 -14.20
CA LYS A 31 -1.97 19.83 -14.92
C LYS A 31 -2.83 18.96 -15.86
N VAL A 32 -2.87 17.65 -15.64
CA VAL A 32 -3.79 16.73 -16.34
C VAL A 32 -5.21 16.91 -15.79
N ILE A 33 -5.31 17.14 -14.49
CA ILE A 33 -6.56 17.46 -13.79
C ILE A 33 -6.42 18.90 -13.28
N SER A 34 -7.41 19.73 -13.52
CA SER A 34 -7.43 21.11 -13.01
C SER A 34 -8.08 21.16 -11.62
N ASP A 35 -7.79 22.20 -10.83
CA ASP A 35 -8.44 22.46 -9.54
C ASP A 35 -9.97 22.56 -9.65
N ASN A 36 -10.47 22.90 -10.84
CA ASN A 36 -11.90 22.94 -11.16
C ASN A 36 -12.52 21.57 -11.48
N THR A 37 -11.73 20.48 -11.43
CA THR A 37 -12.26 19.15 -11.69
C THR A 37 -13.23 18.77 -10.58
N PRO A 38 -14.48 18.39 -10.90
CA PRO A 38 -15.46 18.08 -9.88
C PRO A 38 -14.98 16.94 -8.96
N LEU A 39 -15.10 17.14 -7.65
CA LEU A 39 -14.66 16.16 -6.66
C LEU A 39 -15.29 14.78 -6.87
N TYR A 40 -16.57 14.73 -7.29
CA TYR A 40 -17.25 13.46 -7.55
C TYR A 40 -16.56 12.64 -8.66
N PHE A 41 -15.97 13.30 -9.67
CA PHE A 41 -15.26 12.63 -10.76
C PHE A 41 -13.97 12.01 -10.25
N VAL A 42 -13.22 12.74 -9.43
CA VAL A 42 -11.99 12.24 -8.78
C VAL A 42 -12.31 11.04 -7.89
N ILE A 43 -13.36 11.12 -7.07
CA ILE A 43 -13.80 10.01 -6.21
C ILE A 43 -14.16 8.77 -7.05
N LEU A 44 -14.91 8.93 -8.14
CA LEU A 44 -15.29 7.81 -9.01
C LEU A 44 -14.09 7.15 -9.68
N MET A 45 -13.09 7.92 -10.12
CA MET A 45 -11.85 7.35 -10.64
C MET A 45 -11.07 6.60 -9.57
N SER A 46 -10.95 7.17 -8.36
CA SER A 46 -10.31 6.50 -7.22
C SER A 46 -11.04 5.20 -6.83
N TRP A 47 -12.38 5.17 -6.90
CA TRP A 47 -13.17 3.94 -6.71
C TRP A 47 -12.89 2.89 -7.77
N GLY A 48 -12.73 3.29 -9.04
CA GLY A 48 -12.33 2.38 -10.12
C GLY A 48 -10.98 1.70 -9.83
N LEU A 49 -10.00 2.46 -9.32
CA LEU A 49 -8.71 1.92 -8.90
C LEU A 49 -8.81 1.03 -7.66
N ALA A 50 -9.62 1.42 -6.66
CA ALA A 50 -9.86 0.63 -5.46
C ALA A 50 -10.50 -0.73 -5.79
N LEU A 51 -11.35 -0.82 -6.81
CA LEU A 51 -11.88 -2.11 -7.26
C LEU A 51 -10.76 -3.05 -7.74
N ALA A 52 -9.78 -2.53 -8.49
CA ALA A 52 -8.62 -3.32 -8.91
C ALA A 52 -7.73 -3.74 -7.73
N GLU A 53 -7.57 -2.86 -6.73
CA GLU A 53 -6.90 -3.18 -5.46
C GLU A 53 -7.57 -4.38 -4.77
N TYR A 54 -8.90 -4.34 -4.60
CA TYR A 54 -9.64 -5.40 -3.92
C TYR A 54 -9.57 -6.74 -4.64
N CYS A 55 -9.49 -6.74 -5.97
CA CYS A 55 -9.26 -7.95 -6.78
C CYS A 55 -7.95 -8.66 -6.42
N CYS A 56 -6.95 -7.97 -5.88
CA CYS A 56 -5.69 -8.56 -5.41
C CYS A 56 -5.69 -8.76 -3.89
N GLN A 57 -6.18 -7.77 -3.14
CA GLN A 57 -6.15 -7.73 -1.68
C GLN A 57 -6.99 -8.85 -1.05
N VAL A 58 -8.19 -9.11 -1.58
CA VAL A 58 -9.10 -10.13 -1.03
C VAL A 58 -8.55 -11.55 -1.25
N PRO A 59 -8.10 -11.95 -2.46
CA PRO A 59 -7.44 -13.24 -2.65
C PRO A 59 -6.15 -13.39 -1.85
N ALA A 60 -5.32 -12.35 -1.76
CA ALA A 60 -4.08 -12.40 -0.97
C ALA A 60 -4.36 -12.78 0.49
N ASN A 61 -5.30 -12.09 1.13
CA ASN A 61 -5.65 -12.35 2.52
C ASN A 61 -6.30 -13.73 2.69
N ARG A 62 -7.15 -14.17 1.76
CA ARG A 62 -7.75 -15.52 1.83
C ARG A 62 -6.70 -16.62 1.73
N ILE A 63 -5.79 -16.52 0.77
CA ILE A 63 -4.74 -17.53 0.51
C ILE A 63 -3.68 -17.53 1.62
N GLY A 64 -3.37 -16.35 2.16
CA GLY A 64 -2.35 -16.18 3.20
C GLY A 64 -2.81 -16.56 4.60
N TYR A 65 -4.12 -16.53 4.88
CA TYR A 65 -4.65 -16.72 6.22
C TYR A 65 -4.60 -18.17 6.68
N VAL A 66 -4.04 -18.39 7.88
CA VAL A 66 -3.86 -19.71 8.49
C VAL A 66 -5.17 -20.50 8.65
N GLY A 67 -6.31 -19.82 8.81
CA GLY A 67 -7.63 -20.47 8.87
C GLY A 67 -8.13 -21.06 7.54
N ASN A 68 -7.47 -20.74 6.42
CA ASN A 68 -7.78 -21.24 5.08
C ASN A 68 -6.58 -22.02 4.49
N ASP A 69 -5.85 -22.77 5.32
CA ASP A 69 -4.61 -23.49 4.93
C ASP A 69 -3.45 -22.58 4.50
N GLY A 70 -3.50 -21.30 4.87
CA GLY A 70 -2.44 -20.32 4.66
C GLY A 70 -1.31 -20.40 5.70
N THR A 71 -0.33 -19.51 5.57
CA THR A 71 0.89 -19.50 6.41
C THR A 71 0.90 -18.43 7.49
N PHE A 72 0.04 -17.42 7.40
CA PHE A 72 0.10 -16.24 8.24
C PHE A 72 -1.15 -16.11 9.12
N SER A 73 -0.96 -15.68 10.37
CA SER A 73 -2.08 -15.26 11.21
C SER A 73 -2.70 -13.95 10.68
N LEU A 74 -3.92 -13.63 11.12
CA LEU A 74 -4.57 -12.37 10.73
C LEU A 74 -3.73 -11.15 11.12
N MET A 75 -3.11 -11.20 12.30
CA MET A 75 -2.20 -10.14 12.77
C MET A 75 -0.96 -10.04 11.88
N GLN A 76 -0.34 -11.17 11.53
CA GLN A 76 0.85 -11.17 10.66
C GLN A 76 0.53 -10.60 9.27
N LEU A 77 -0.61 -10.98 8.67
CA LEU A 77 -1.05 -10.41 7.39
C LEU A 77 -1.21 -8.89 7.46
N LYS A 78 -1.79 -8.40 8.55
CA LYS A 78 -1.97 -6.95 8.73
C LYS A 78 -0.62 -6.23 8.89
N VAL A 79 0.29 -6.77 9.70
CA VAL A 79 1.63 -6.18 9.86
C VAL A 79 2.41 -6.20 8.55
N ILE A 80 2.38 -7.31 7.80
CA ILE A 80 2.97 -7.38 6.46
C ILE A 80 2.38 -6.29 5.56
N GLN A 81 1.06 -6.11 5.58
CA GLN A 81 0.40 -5.10 4.75
C GLN A 81 0.80 -3.67 5.14
N GLU A 82 0.91 -3.34 6.43
CA GLU A 82 1.35 -2.01 6.88
C GLU A 82 2.78 -1.70 6.44
N VAL A 83 3.67 -2.69 6.54
CA VAL A 83 5.06 -2.55 6.09
C VAL A 83 5.11 -2.32 4.58
N ILE A 84 4.36 -3.12 3.81
CA ILE A 84 4.28 -2.96 2.35
C ILE A 84 3.69 -1.60 1.99
N SER A 85 2.59 -1.20 2.64
CA SER A 85 1.93 0.09 2.45
C SER A 85 2.91 1.25 2.59
N LEU A 86 3.67 1.28 3.69
CA LEU A 86 4.61 2.35 3.97
C LEU A 86 5.83 2.33 3.03
N VAL A 87 6.32 1.16 2.65
CA VAL A 87 7.39 1.02 1.65
C VAL A 87 6.91 1.55 0.29
N VAL A 88 5.75 1.10 -0.19
CA VAL A 88 5.17 1.51 -1.46
C VAL A 88 4.88 3.01 -1.46
N PHE A 89 4.30 3.54 -0.38
CA PHE A 89 4.04 4.97 -0.21
C PHE A 89 5.34 5.78 -0.24
N THR A 90 6.39 5.33 0.46
CA THR A 90 7.68 6.03 0.45
C THR A 90 8.28 6.07 -0.95
N ILE A 91 8.29 4.95 -1.67
CA ILE A 91 8.77 4.89 -3.06
C ILE A 91 7.92 5.81 -3.94
N PHE A 92 6.60 5.78 -3.79
CA PHE A 92 5.69 6.63 -4.54
C PHE A 92 5.97 8.12 -4.31
N THR A 93 6.12 8.56 -3.07
CA THR A 93 6.42 9.97 -2.75
C THR A 93 7.78 10.39 -3.30
N VAL A 94 8.82 9.57 -3.14
CA VAL A 94 10.16 9.89 -3.65
C VAL A 94 10.15 9.99 -5.19
N VAL A 95 9.54 9.02 -5.88
CA VAL A 95 9.56 8.93 -7.35
C VAL A 95 8.58 9.91 -8.01
N PHE A 96 7.34 9.99 -7.52
CA PHE A 96 6.30 10.79 -8.16
C PHE A 96 6.29 12.23 -7.65
N PHE A 97 6.65 12.51 -6.40
CA PHE A 97 6.55 13.86 -5.84
C PHE A 97 7.89 14.62 -5.79
N ASN A 98 9.02 13.99 -6.17
CA ASN A 98 10.32 14.64 -6.50
C ASN A 98 10.69 15.83 -5.58
N GLY A 99 10.49 15.73 -4.26
CA GLY A 99 10.57 16.94 -3.42
C GLY A 99 10.59 16.78 -1.91
N GLU A 100 10.11 15.68 -1.33
CA GLU A 100 10.34 15.46 0.10
C GLU A 100 11.72 14.82 0.29
N SER A 101 12.72 15.68 0.53
CA SER A 101 14.04 15.24 0.99
C SER A 101 13.86 14.23 2.11
N LEU A 102 14.34 12.99 1.92
CA LEU A 102 14.29 11.92 2.91
C LEU A 102 14.99 12.42 4.19
N HIS A 103 14.18 12.96 5.09
CA HIS A 103 14.63 13.45 6.38
C HIS A 103 15.01 12.27 7.26
N TRP A 104 15.90 12.50 8.22
CA TRP A 104 16.33 11.50 9.20
C TRP A 104 15.15 10.79 9.90
N ASN A 105 14.03 11.49 10.06
CA ASN A 105 12.79 10.96 10.63
C ASN A 105 12.19 9.80 9.79
N HIS A 106 12.38 9.77 8.48
CA HIS A 106 11.95 8.65 7.63
C HIS A 106 12.77 7.39 7.93
N PHE A 107 14.07 7.55 8.17
CA PHE A 107 14.93 6.44 8.55
C PHE A 107 14.56 5.88 9.93
N ALA A 108 14.26 6.77 10.89
CA ALA A 108 13.73 6.36 12.19
C ALA A 108 12.37 5.64 12.06
N ALA A 109 11.47 6.12 11.19
CA ALA A 109 10.21 5.44 10.90
C ALA A 109 10.43 4.05 10.30
N PHE A 110 11.36 3.88 9.34
CA PHE A 110 11.73 2.57 8.80
C PHE A 110 12.28 1.63 9.89
N ALA A 111 13.13 2.12 10.78
CA ALA A 111 13.63 1.32 11.90
C ALA A 111 12.49 0.87 12.82
N CYS A 112 11.52 1.75 13.11
CA CYS A 112 10.32 1.41 13.87
C CYS A 112 9.46 0.34 13.15
N LEU A 113 9.39 0.35 11.83
CA LEU A 113 8.68 -0.69 11.07
C LEU A 113 9.38 -2.05 11.12
N ILE A 114 10.71 -2.06 11.04
CA ILE A 114 11.48 -3.28 11.22
C ILE A 114 11.25 -3.86 12.62
N LEU A 115 11.23 -3.00 13.65
CA LEU A 115 10.90 -3.41 15.02
C LEU A 115 9.46 -3.93 15.15
N ALA A 116 8.50 -3.29 14.48
CA ALA A 116 7.11 -3.75 14.47
C ALA A 116 6.98 -5.15 13.84
N VAL A 117 7.67 -5.41 12.72
CA VAL A 117 7.77 -6.76 12.14
C VAL A 117 8.43 -7.71 13.12
N PHE A 118 9.58 -7.35 13.68
CA PHE A 118 10.29 -8.20 14.62
C PHE A 118 9.40 -8.62 15.79
N PHE A 119 8.72 -7.68 16.45
CA PHE A 119 7.81 -7.99 17.56
C PHE A 119 6.58 -8.80 17.14
N ALA A 120 6.00 -8.51 15.98
CA ALA A 120 4.83 -9.25 15.49
C ALA A 120 5.14 -10.72 15.12
N PHE A 121 6.41 -11.02 14.82
CA PHE A 121 6.88 -12.37 14.50
C PHE A 121 7.71 -13.01 15.62
N MET A 122 7.95 -12.30 16.72
CA MET A 122 8.61 -12.81 17.92
C MET A 122 7.66 -13.77 18.64
N LYS A 123 8.16 -14.96 18.97
CA LYS A 123 7.38 -16.06 19.55
C LYS A 123 7.38 -16.03 21.07
#